data_AF-A0AAD4LRJ3-F1
#
_entry.id   AF-A0AAD4LRJ3-F1
#
_cell.length_a   1.000
_cell.length_b   1.000
_cell.length_c   1.000
_cell.angle_alpha   90.00
_cell.angle_beta   90.00
_cell.angle_gamma   90.00
#
_symmetry.space_group_name_H-M   'P 1'
#
loop_
_entity.id
_entity.type
_entity.pdbx_description
1 polymer ?
#
loop_
_entity_poly.entity_id
_entity_poly.type
_entity_poly.pdbx_seq_one_letter_code
_entity_poly.pdbx_strand_id
1 'polypeptide(L)'
;MLRLPRGGLRPRLRSFIHTQRATPSSVYLDPTRSSDASTSSTPDDLSSSQRRALEAALRVDQAGEVAANYIYAGQFAVLRRDPAAGALIQASTYGQSFTQKKHLTVMNKLQAQHQVRPTALWEVAKIAGFGLGAVTALMGKEAAMACTEAVETVIGEHYDDQLRGLQGSTHPSLVLLRDVIREFRDDELEHLDTAVEHNSQRAPAHAFLSSVVGLGCKVAIELCKRV
;
A
#
# COMPACT_ATOMS: atom_id res chain seq x y z
N MET A 1 -45.46 -53.16 14.72
CA MET A 1 -44.01 -53.09 15.02
C MET A 1 -43.28 -52.78 13.72
N LEU A 2 -42.72 -51.58 13.56
CA LEU A 2 -41.62 -51.29 12.63
C LEU A 2 -41.01 -49.93 13.02
N ARG A 3 -39.81 -49.99 13.62
CA ARG A 3 -38.99 -48.83 14.02
C ARG A 3 -38.27 -48.29 12.78
N LEU A 4 -38.35 -46.98 12.55
CA LEU A 4 -37.42 -46.26 11.66
C LEU A 4 -36.20 -45.78 12.46
N PRO A 5 -34.96 -45.95 11.97
CA PRO A 5 -33.76 -45.47 12.65
C PRO A 5 -33.51 -43.98 12.39
N ARG A 6 -33.25 -43.24 13.47
CA ARG A 6 -32.76 -41.84 13.44
C ARG A 6 -31.26 -41.84 13.11
N GLY A 7 -30.91 -41.56 11.86
CA GLY A 7 -29.54 -41.30 11.42
C GLY A 7 -29.36 -39.84 11.03
N GLY A 8 -29.09 -38.97 12.00
CA GLY A 8 -28.76 -37.56 11.74
C GLY A 8 -27.32 -37.42 11.25
N LEU A 9 -27.13 -37.26 9.94
CA LEU A 9 -25.87 -36.80 9.36
C LEU A 9 -25.75 -35.29 9.60
N ARG A 10 -25.05 -34.90 10.67
CA ARG A 10 -24.60 -33.52 10.84
C ARG A 10 -23.51 -33.23 9.80
N PRO A 11 -23.64 -32.18 8.96
CA PRO A 11 -22.55 -31.76 8.09
C PRO A 11 -21.38 -31.31 8.98
N ARG A 12 -20.22 -31.95 8.82
CA ARG A 12 -18.97 -31.50 9.42
C ARG A 12 -18.63 -30.15 8.79
N LEU A 13 -18.83 -29.06 9.54
CA LEU A 13 -18.22 -27.77 9.25
C LEU A 13 -16.71 -27.98 9.15
N ARG A 14 -16.17 -27.96 7.94
CA ARG A 14 -14.73 -27.81 7.74
C ARG A 14 -14.38 -26.41 8.24
N SER A 15 -13.73 -26.35 9.38
CA SER A 15 -13.03 -25.15 9.84
C SER A 15 -12.00 -24.81 8.77
N PHE A 16 -12.25 -23.76 7.99
CA PHE A 16 -11.21 -23.10 7.22
C PHE A 16 -10.35 -22.34 8.23
N ILE A 17 -9.35 -23.01 8.79
CA ILE A 17 -8.22 -22.31 9.39
C ILE A 17 -7.52 -21.64 8.23
N HIS A 18 -7.83 -20.37 7.99
CA HIS A 18 -7.02 -19.53 7.14
C HIS A 18 -5.72 -19.29 7.91
N THR A 19 -4.73 -20.13 7.68
CA THR A 19 -3.36 -19.87 8.12
C THR A 19 -2.93 -18.63 7.36
N GLN A 20 -3.08 -17.44 7.96
CA GLN A 20 -2.46 -16.24 7.41
C GLN A 20 -0.97 -16.57 7.27
N ARG A 21 -0.50 -16.65 6.03
CA ARG A 21 0.92 -16.81 5.74
C ARG A 21 1.61 -15.61 6.39
N ALA A 22 2.60 -15.86 7.25
CA ALA A 22 3.39 -14.77 7.81
C ALA A 22 4.02 -13.99 6.65
N THR A 23 3.65 -12.73 6.49
CA THR A 23 4.21 -11.86 5.46
C THR A 23 5.49 -11.18 5.98
N PRO A 24 6.45 -10.81 5.12
CA PRO A 24 7.68 -10.14 5.56
C PRO A 24 7.43 -8.96 6.52
N SER A 25 6.42 -8.13 6.25
CA SER A 25 6.07 -6.95 7.03
C SER A 25 5.51 -7.29 8.41
N SER A 26 4.97 -8.50 8.62
CA SER A 26 4.46 -8.93 9.93
C SER A 26 5.58 -9.03 10.97
N VAL A 27 6.83 -9.18 10.56
CA VAL A 27 8.01 -9.15 11.45
C VAL A 27 8.11 -7.81 12.19
N TYR A 28 7.76 -6.70 11.54
CA TYR A 28 7.71 -5.39 12.17
C TYR A 28 6.52 -5.23 13.11
N LEU A 29 5.48 -6.05 13.00
CA LEU A 29 4.27 -5.97 13.82
C LEU A 29 4.31 -6.89 15.04
N ASP A 30 5.28 -7.82 15.09
CA ASP A 30 5.49 -8.73 16.22
C ASP A 30 6.37 -8.08 17.31
N PRO A 31 5.84 -7.81 18.51
CA PRO A 31 6.61 -7.21 19.61
C PRO A 31 7.79 -8.09 20.06
N THR A 32 7.69 -9.41 19.92
CA THR A 32 8.74 -10.36 20.34
C THR A 32 9.99 -10.26 19.48
N ARG A 33 9.86 -9.70 18.27
CA ARG A 33 10.94 -9.53 17.29
C ARG A 33 11.49 -8.11 17.24
N SER A 34 11.11 -7.25 18.17
CA SER A 34 11.51 -5.83 18.19
C SER A 34 13.01 -5.62 18.42
N SER A 35 13.71 -6.60 19.00
CA SER A 35 15.17 -6.57 19.23
C SER A 35 15.97 -7.36 18.20
N ASP A 36 15.33 -7.97 17.20
CA ASP A 36 16.05 -8.70 16.14
C ASP A 36 16.91 -7.72 15.34
N ALA A 37 18.11 -8.13 14.93
CA ALA A 37 18.98 -7.28 14.09
C ALA A 37 18.26 -6.83 12.79
N SER A 38 17.37 -7.67 12.25
CA SER A 38 16.58 -7.32 11.06
C SER A 38 15.63 -6.13 11.26
N THR A 39 15.17 -5.84 12.48
CA THR A 39 14.17 -4.81 12.80
C THR A 39 14.70 -3.69 13.69
N SER A 40 15.91 -3.85 14.24
CA SER A 40 16.49 -2.92 15.22
C SER A 40 17.84 -2.33 14.82
N SER A 41 18.51 -2.87 13.79
CA SER A 41 19.81 -2.36 13.35
C SER A 41 19.82 -1.81 11.92
N THR A 42 20.79 -0.95 11.66
CA THR A 42 21.14 -0.42 10.34
C THR A 42 22.60 -0.79 10.06
N PRO A 43 22.97 -1.19 8.83
CA PRO A 43 24.37 -1.46 8.53
C PRO A 43 25.22 -0.19 8.73
N ASP A 44 26.32 -0.34 9.47
CA ASP A 44 27.25 0.76 9.79
C ASP A 44 28.22 1.09 8.64
N ASP A 45 28.31 0.21 7.65
CA ASP A 45 29.25 0.26 6.52
C ASP A 45 28.64 0.80 5.23
N LEU A 46 27.45 1.41 5.29
CA LEU A 46 26.83 2.05 4.13
C LEU A 46 27.68 3.22 3.63
N SER A 47 28.05 3.17 2.35
CA SER A 47 28.63 4.35 1.68
C SER A 47 27.66 5.52 1.72
N SER A 48 28.17 6.76 1.60
CA SER A 48 27.31 7.95 1.65
C SER A 48 26.24 7.97 0.56
N SER A 49 26.49 7.37 -0.62
CA SER A 49 25.49 7.24 -1.68
C SER A 49 24.40 6.23 -1.31
N GLN A 50 24.76 5.07 -0.76
CA GLN A 50 23.79 4.06 -0.29
C GLN A 50 22.93 4.59 0.85
N ARG A 51 23.55 5.30 1.81
CA ARG A 51 22.83 5.95 2.91
C ARG A 51 21.81 6.97 2.40
N ARG A 52 22.20 7.84 1.47
CA ARG A 52 21.28 8.81 0.85
C ARG A 52 20.15 8.14 0.06
N ALA A 53 20.44 7.04 -0.64
CA ALA A 53 19.43 6.29 -1.38
C ALA A 53 18.41 5.65 -0.43
N LEU A 54 18.87 5.03 0.66
CA LEU A 54 18.00 4.45 1.70
C LEU A 54 17.11 5.53 2.35
N GLU A 55 17.70 6.66 2.74
CA GLU A 55 16.95 7.77 3.32
C GLU A 55 15.89 8.33 2.36
N ALA A 56 16.24 8.50 1.09
CA ALA A 56 15.32 8.99 0.08
C ALA A 56 14.17 8.00 -0.16
N ALA A 57 14.46 6.71 -0.28
CA ALA A 57 13.45 5.65 -0.45
C ALA A 57 12.45 5.64 0.72
N LEU A 58 12.92 5.48 1.95
CA LEU A 58 12.07 5.39 3.13
C LEU A 58 11.25 6.66 3.38
N ARG A 59 11.76 7.82 2.94
CA ARG A 59 11.02 9.08 3.01
C ARG A 59 9.90 9.15 1.99
N VAL A 60 10.17 8.77 0.75
CA VAL A 60 9.18 8.72 -0.33
C VAL A 60 8.10 7.70 0.00
N ASP A 61 8.47 6.49 0.41
CA ASP A 61 7.53 5.41 0.68
C ASP A 61 6.54 5.79 1.78
N GLN A 62 7.04 6.29 2.91
CA GLN A 62 6.18 6.70 4.01
C GLN A 62 5.23 7.84 3.59
N ALA A 63 5.71 8.81 2.79
CA ALA A 63 4.86 9.87 2.27
C ALA A 63 3.81 9.35 1.27
N GLY A 64 4.19 8.36 0.46
CA GLY A 64 3.30 7.62 -0.44
C GLY A 64 2.18 6.93 0.33
N GLU A 65 2.52 6.21 1.41
CA GLU A 65 1.52 5.55 2.26
C GLU A 65 0.56 6.53 2.92
N VAL A 66 1.08 7.69 3.35
CA VAL A 66 0.24 8.78 3.84
C VAL A 66 -0.71 9.25 2.74
N ALA A 67 -0.20 9.55 1.54
CA ALA A 67 -1.03 10.01 0.43
C ALA A 67 -2.11 8.97 0.05
N ALA A 68 -1.75 7.69 -0.08
CA ALA A 68 -2.66 6.61 -0.43
C ALA A 68 -3.80 6.47 0.58
N ASN A 69 -3.50 6.48 1.89
CA ASN A 69 -4.52 6.47 2.94
C ASN A 69 -5.52 7.63 2.78
N TYR A 70 -5.04 8.83 2.40
CA TYR A 70 -5.90 9.99 2.23
C TYR A 70 -6.63 10.01 0.88
N ILE A 71 -6.07 9.46 -0.20
CA ILE A 71 -6.77 9.24 -1.48
C ILE A 71 -8.01 8.38 -1.24
N TYR A 72 -7.83 7.23 -0.58
CA TYR A 72 -8.94 6.35 -0.25
C TYR A 72 -9.97 7.01 0.68
N ALA A 73 -9.51 7.80 1.66
CA ALA A 73 -10.42 8.58 2.51
C ALA A 73 -11.24 9.61 1.72
N GLY A 74 -10.63 10.29 0.75
CA GLY A 74 -11.28 11.24 -0.15
C GLY A 74 -12.32 10.56 -1.05
N GLN A 75 -11.95 9.44 -1.67
CA GLN A 75 -12.85 8.65 -2.50
C GLN A 75 -14.06 8.17 -1.69
N PHE A 76 -13.82 7.62 -0.50
CA PHE A 76 -14.86 7.16 0.41
C PHE A 76 -15.81 8.28 0.83
N ALA A 77 -15.29 9.47 1.16
CA ALA A 77 -16.10 10.59 1.61
C ALA A 77 -17.20 10.98 0.60
N VAL A 78 -16.91 10.79 -0.69
CA VAL A 78 -17.80 11.09 -1.82
C VAL A 78 -18.65 9.88 -2.20
N LEU A 79 -18.03 8.75 -2.56
CA LEU A 79 -18.71 7.59 -3.16
C LEU A 79 -19.52 6.74 -2.18
N ARG A 80 -19.30 6.85 -0.86
CA ARG A 80 -20.09 6.08 0.12
C ARG A 80 -21.61 6.32 0.05
N ARG A 81 -22.02 7.46 -0.54
CA ARG A 81 -23.43 7.83 -0.72
C ARG A 81 -23.98 7.45 -2.09
N ASP A 82 -23.14 6.92 -2.99
CA ASP A 82 -23.58 6.48 -4.30
C ASP A 82 -24.41 5.18 -4.19
N PRO A 83 -25.66 5.14 -4.70
CA PRO A 83 -26.50 3.96 -4.58
C PRO A 83 -25.98 2.72 -5.32
N ALA A 84 -25.19 2.91 -6.39
CA ALA A 84 -24.67 1.84 -7.23
C ALA A 84 -23.24 1.42 -6.84
N ALA A 85 -22.40 2.38 -6.46
CA ALA A 85 -21.00 2.16 -6.11
C ALA A 85 -20.76 2.06 -4.59
N GLY A 86 -21.65 2.56 -3.75
CA GLY A 86 -21.40 2.74 -2.32
C GLY A 86 -21.08 1.46 -1.55
N ALA A 87 -21.74 0.34 -1.85
CA ALA A 87 -21.47 -0.94 -1.18
C ALA A 87 -20.11 -1.53 -1.59
N LEU A 88 -19.78 -1.41 -2.88
CA LEU A 88 -18.53 -1.88 -3.45
C LEU A 88 -17.35 -1.06 -2.94
N ILE A 89 -17.48 0.27 -2.98
CA ILE A 89 -16.48 1.20 -2.47
C ILE A 89 -16.30 1.02 -0.96
N GLN A 90 -17.37 0.77 -0.19
CA GLN A 90 -17.21 0.44 1.23
C GLN A 90 -16.36 -0.80 1.44
N ALA A 91 -16.60 -1.88 0.70
CA ALA A 91 -15.82 -3.11 0.83
C ALA A 91 -14.37 -2.93 0.35
N SER A 92 -14.17 -2.38 -0.85
CA SER A 92 -12.84 -2.19 -1.45
C SER A 92 -12.01 -1.15 -0.70
N THR A 93 -12.57 0.03 -0.39
CA THR A 93 -11.86 1.06 0.37
C THR A 93 -11.58 0.62 1.81
N TYR A 94 -12.45 -0.19 2.43
CA TYR A 94 -12.14 -0.73 3.76
C TYR A 94 -10.98 -1.73 3.72
N GLY A 95 -10.96 -2.63 2.73
CA GLY A 95 -9.85 -3.57 2.53
C GLY A 95 -8.53 -2.85 2.23
N GLN A 96 -8.52 -1.97 1.23
CA GLN A 96 -7.34 -1.20 0.84
C GLN A 96 -6.87 -0.25 1.95
N SER A 97 -7.80 0.40 2.68
CA SER A 97 -7.43 1.21 3.84
C SER A 97 -6.80 0.39 4.96
N PHE A 98 -7.21 -0.87 5.15
CA PHE A 98 -6.57 -1.75 6.12
C PHE A 98 -5.14 -2.10 5.69
N THR A 99 -4.94 -2.44 4.41
CA THR A 99 -3.62 -2.69 3.81
C THR A 99 -2.71 -1.47 3.93
N GLN A 100 -3.15 -0.28 3.51
CA GLN A 100 -2.31 0.93 3.60
C GLN A 100 -2.02 1.36 5.06
N LYS A 101 -2.90 1.06 6.03
CA LYS A 101 -2.60 1.32 7.45
C LYS A 101 -1.52 0.38 7.99
N LYS A 102 -1.53 -0.89 7.56
CA LYS A 102 -0.46 -1.85 7.81
C LYS A 102 0.85 -1.31 7.23
N HIS A 103 0.84 -0.93 5.95
CA HIS A 103 2.02 -0.38 5.26
C HIS A 103 2.58 0.85 5.96
N LEU A 104 1.74 1.86 6.23
CA LEU A 104 2.15 3.08 6.93
C LEU A 104 2.76 2.79 8.30
N THR A 105 2.19 1.86 9.06
CA THR A 105 2.74 1.45 10.37
C THR A 105 4.14 0.87 10.23
N VAL A 106 4.34 -0.01 9.24
CA VAL A 106 5.64 -0.64 8.96
C VAL A 106 6.64 0.39 8.44
N MET A 107 6.24 1.29 7.54
CA MET A 107 7.10 2.37 7.04
C MET A 107 7.56 3.32 8.15
N ASN A 108 6.68 3.66 9.09
CA ASN A 108 7.06 4.45 10.27
C ASN A 108 8.10 3.72 11.13
N LYS A 109 7.99 2.39 11.29
CA LYS A 109 8.98 1.58 12.02
C LYS A 109 10.31 1.51 11.28
N LEU A 110 10.29 1.35 9.96
CA LEU A 110 11.48 1.37 9.10
C LEU A 110 12.20 2.72 9.18
N GLN A 111 11.47 3.83 9.12
CA GLN A 111 12.04 5.17 9.31
C GLN A 111 12.70 5.31 10.69
N ALA A 112 12.04 4.83 11.75
CA ALA A 112 12.60 4.86 13.10
C ALA A 112 13.88 4.01 13.22
N GLN A 113 13.87 2.78 12.72
CA GLN A 113 15.03 1.87 12.72
C GLN A 113 16.23 2.47 12.00
N HIS A 114 16.00 3.07 10.83
CA HIS A 114 17.06 3.63 9.98
C HIS A 114 17.37 5.10 10.27
N GLN A 115 16.75 5.68 11.30
CA GLN A 115 16.89 7.08 11.71
C GLN A 115 16.61 8.07 10.57
N VAL A 116 15.63 7.74 9.73
CA VAL A 116 15.19 8.58 8.60
C VAL A 116 14.06 9.48 9.08
N ARG A 117 14.19 10.78 8.82
CA ARG A 117 13.12 11.74 9.11
C ARG A 117 12.07 11.71 7.99
N PRO A 118 10.77 11.81 8.34
CA PRO A 118 9.72 12.04 7.36
C PRO A 118 10.01 13.28 6.51
N THR A 119 9.45 13.32 5.30
CA THR A 119 9.53 14.51 4.45
C THR A 119 8.82 15.69 5.08
N ALA A 120 9.36 16.89 4.89
CA ALA A 120 8.65 18.13 5.23
C ALA A 120 7.30 18.28 4.48
N LEU A 121 7.12 17.56 3.37
CA LEU A 121 5.92 17.61 2.53
C LEU A 121 4.79 16.68 2.98
N TRP A 122 4.92 15.98 4.10
CA TRP A 122 3.96 14.95 4.51
C TRP A 122 2.53 15.51 4.73
N GLU A 123 2.38 16.74 5.25
CA GLU A 123 1.06 17.40 5.37
C GLU A 123 0.48 17.76 4.00
N VAL A 124 1.34 18.17 3.06
CA VAL A 124 0.93 18.43 1.67
C VAL A 124 0.44 17.13 1.04
N ALA A 125 1.12 16.01 1.27
CA ALA A 125 0.72 14.69 0.78
C ALA A 125 -0.68 14.28 1.27
N LYS A 126 -1.02 14.54 2.54
CA LYS A 126 -2.38 14.29 3.06
C LYS A 126 -3.44 15.10 2.34
N ILE A 127 -3.23 16.41 2.26
CA ILE A 127 -4.21 17.35 1.69
C ILE A 127 -4.39 17.06 0.20
N ALA A 128 -3.29 16.90 -0.53
CA ALA A 128 -3.30 16.58 -1.95
C ALA A 128 -3.90 15.20 -2.22
N GLY A 129 -3.55 14.18 -1.44
CA GLY A 129 -4.11 12.84 -1.54
C GLY A 129 -5.62 12.85 -1.35
N PHE A 130 -6.11 13.47 -0.28
CA PHE A 130 -7.56 13.61 -0.04
C PHE A 130 -8.26 14.34 -1.16
N GLY A 131 -7.70 15.48 -1.60
CA GLY A 131 -8.26 16.28 -2.69
C GLY A 131 -8.34 15.48 -3.99
N LEU A 132 -7.27 14.77 -4.35
CA LEU A 132 -7.21 13.93 -5.55
C LEU A 132 -8.27 12.82 -5.49
N GLY A 133 -8.36 12.11 -4.37
CA GLY A 133 -9.36 11.06 -4.18
C GLY A 133 -10.79 11.58 -4.24
N ALA A 134 -11.07 12.70 -3.57
CA ALA A 134 -12.39 13.31 -3.57
C ALA A 134 -12.80 13.86 -4.95
N VAL A 135 -11.89 14.54 -5.65
CA VAL A 135 -12.18 15.11 -6.99
C VAL A 135 -12.46 14.00 -7.99
N THR A 136 -11.64 12.94 -8.02
CA THR A 136 -11.84 11.83 -8.96
C THR A 136 -13.10 11.04 -8.64
N ALA A 137 -13.43 10.88 -7.37
CA ALA A 137 -14.71 10.31 -6.93
C ALA A 137 -15.93 11.16 -7.31
N LEU A 138 -15.83 12.50 -7.29
CA LEU A 138 -16.90 13.38 -7.76
C LEU A 138 -17.15 13.23 -9.27
N MET A 139 -16.14 12.83 -10.04
CA MET A 139 -16.25 12.51 -11.46
C MET A 139 -16.86 11.13 -11.73
N GLY A 140 -17.02 10.30 -10.69
CA GLY A 140 -17.63 8.97 -10.75
C GLY A 140 -16.70 7.84 -10.32
N LYS A 141 -17.28 6.66 -10.12
CA LYS A 141 -16.56 5.45 -9.67
C LYS A 141 -15.43 5.08 -10.63
N GLU A 142 -15.68 5.06 -11.93
CA GLU A 142 -14.68 4.72 -12.95
C GLU A 142 -13.48 5.68 -12.90
N ALA A 143 -13.71 6.99 -12.69
CA ALA A 143 -12.64 7.97 -12.57
C ALA A 143 -11.83 7.81 -11.26
N ALA A 144 -12.49 7.47 -10.15
CA ALA A 144 -11.80 7.08 -8.91
C ALA A 144 -10.92 5.85 -9.11
N MET A 145 -11.41 4.81 -9.78
CA MET A 145 -10.60 3.62 -10.08
C MET A 145 -9.46 3.94 -11.06
N ALA A 146 -9.66 4.82 -12.05
CA ALA A 146 -8.59 5.30 -12.93
C ALA A 146 -7.49 6.05 -12.16
N CYS A 147 -7.87 6.80 -11.12
CA CYS A 147 -6.91 7.40 -10.20
C CYS A 147 -6.07 6.33 -9.48
N THR A 148 -6.73 5.31 -8.91
CA THR A 148 -6.04 4.19 -8.25
C THR A 148 -5.10 3.48 -9.21
N GLU A 149 -5.58 3.05 -10.38
CA GLU A 149 -4.76 2.41 -11.43
C GLU A 149 -3.50 3.22 -11.75
N ALA A 150 -3.64 4.53 -11.95
CA ALA A 150 -2.50 5.40 -12.29
C ALA A 150 -1.51 5.58 -11.13
N VAL A 151 -2.00 5.71 -9.89
CA VAL A 151 -1.15 5.82 -8.70
C VAL A 151 -0.37 4.53 -8.50
N GLU A 152 -1.06 3.38 -8.46
CA GLU A 152 -0.43 2.09 -8.15
C GLU A 152 0.53 1.65 -9.26
N THR A 153 0.29 2.04 -10.52
CA THR A 153 1.28 1.85 -11.59
C THR A 153 2.60 2.54 -11.27
N VAL A 154 2.55 3.82 -10.86
CA VAL A 154 3.76 4.59 -10.56
C VAL A 154 4.44 4.11 -9.27
N ILE A 155 3.67 3.72 -8.25
CA ILE A 155 4.23 3.18 -7.01
C ILE A 155 4.86 1.80 -7.23
N GLY A 156 4.23 0.92 -8.02
CA GLY A 156 4.82 -0.35 -8.42
C GLY A 156 6.16 -0.19 -9.16
N GLU A 157 6.22 0.72 -10.13
CA GLU A 157 7.47 1.09 -10.81
C GLU A 157 8.54 1.60 -9.82
N HIS A 158 8.13 2.42 -8.85
CA HIS A 158 9.01 2.97 -7.83
C HIS A 158 9.62 1.86 -6.94
N TYR A 159 8.82 0.91 -6.49
CA TYR A 159 9.32 -0.22 -5.72
C TYR A 159 10.24 -1.13 -6.53
N ASP A 160 9.96 -1.34 -7.81
CA ASP A 160 10.86 -2.10 -8.68
C ASP A 160 12.24 -1.42 -8.83
N ASP A 161 12.30 -0.09 -8.91
CA ASP A 161 13.55 0.67 -8.87
C ASP A 161 14.30 0.46 -7.54
N GLN A 162 13.60 0.50 -6.41
CA GLN A 162 14.21 0.29 -5.10
C GLN A 162 14.75 -1.13 -4.94
N LEU A 163 14.01 -2.14 -5.39
CA LEU A 163 14.43 -3.54 -5.34
C LEU A 163 15.70 -3.78 -6.15
N ARG A 164 15.88 -3.09 -7.29
CA ARG A 164 17.15 -3.09 -8.03
C ARG A 164 18.29 -2.46 -7.22
N GLY A 165 18.02 -1.33 -6.58
CA GLY A 165 19.02 -0.62 -5.75
C GLY A 165 19.47 -1.36 -4.49
N LEU A 166 18.62 -2.25 -3.96
CA LEU A 166 18.88 -3.05 -2.74
C LEU A 166 19.57 -4.40 -3.01
N GLN A 167 19.90 -4.72 -4.27
CA GLN A 167 20.57 -5.97 -4.60
C GLN A 167 21.97 -6.05 -4.00
N GLY A 168 22.39 -7.26 -3.61
CA GLY A 168 23.74 -7.54 -3.13
C GLY A 168 23.99 -7.26 -1.64
N SER A 169 23.06 -6.62 -0.92
CA SER A 169 23.19 -6.47 0.53
C SER A 169 22.91 -7.78 1.27
N THR A 170 23.77 -8.12 2.23
CA THR A 170 23.64 -9.30 3.11
C THR A 170 23.22 -8.94 4.53
N HIS A 171 23.18 -7.65 4.86
CA HIS A 171 22.81 -7.21 6.20
C HIS A 171 21.33 -7.57 6.48
N PRO A 172 21.01 -8.22 7.62
CA PRO A 172 19.67 -8.73 7.89
C PRO A 172 18.54 -7.70 7.75
N SER A 173 18.78 -6.44 8.13
CA SER A 173 17.77 -5.39 7.99
C SER A 173 17.47 -5.00 6.55
N LEU A 174 18.48 -4.98 5.67
CA LEU A 174 18.29 -4.65 4.26
C LEU A 174 17.70 -5.83 3.48
N VAL A 175 18.01 -7.06 3.90
CA VAL A 175 17.34 -8.27 3.41
C VAL A 175 15.84 -8.21 3.74
N LEU A 176 15.49 -7.94 4.99
CA LEU A 176 14.10 -7.81 5.40
C LEU A 176 13.40 -6.63 4.71
N LEU A 177 14.04 -5.46 4.62
CA LEU A 177 13.51 -4.30 3.91
C LEU A 177 13.17 -4.63 2.45
N ARG A 178 14.08 -5.30 1.73
CA ARG A 178 13.83 -5.73 0.35
C ARG A 178 12.63 -6.68 0.26
N ASP A 179 12.48 -7.59 1.22
CA ASP A 179 11.35 -8.53 1.22
C ASP A 179 10.03 -7.84 1.58
N VAL A 180 10.06 -6.81 2.44
CA VAL A 180 8.90 -5.93 2.72
C VAL A 180 8.54 -5.09 1.50
N ILE A 181 9.50 -4.47 0.82
CA ILE A 181 9.24 -3.70 -0.42
C ILE A 181 8.63 -4.61 -1.50
N ARG A 182 9.10 -5.86 -1.60
CA ARG A 182 8.51 -6.84 -2.52
C ARG A 182 7.06 -7.14 -2.16
N GLU A 183 6.76 -7.38 -0.88
CA GLU A 183 5.39 -7.56 -0.41
C GLU A 183 4.52 -6.35 -0.77
N PHE A 184 4.98 -5.13 -0.50
CA PHE A 184 4.15 -3.93 -0.73
C PHE A 184 3.93 -3.68 -2.21
N ARG A 185 4.95 -3.87 -3.05
CA ARG A 185 4.78 -3.83 -4.51
C ARG A 185 3.74 -4.85 -4.98
N ASP A 186 3.78 -6.07 -4.48
CA ASP A 186 2.83 -7.11 -4.87
C ASP A 186 1.41 -6.73 -4.39
N ASP A 187 1.26 -6.19 -3.17
CA ASP A 187 0.00 -5.62 -2.66
C ASP A 187 -0.52 -4.48 -3.58
N GLU A 188 0.35 -3.57 -4.06
CA GLU A 188 -0.06 -2.48 -4.96
C GLU A 188 -0.47 -2.95 -6.37
N LEU A 189 0.15 -4.01 -6.88
CA LEU A 189 -0.28 -4.63 -8.13
C LEU A 189 -1.68 -5.27 -7.98
N GLU A 190 -2.00 -5.85 -6.84
CA GLU A 190 -3.36 -6.34 -6.55
C GLU A 190 -4.38 -5.19 -6.47
N HIS A 191 -3.99 -4.02 -5.95
CA HIS A 191 -4.83 -2.82 -5.96
C HIS A 191 -5.06 -2.29 -7.37
N LEU A 192 -4.03 -2.30 -8.21
CA LEU A 192 -4.12 -1.95 -9.63
C LEU A 192 -5.09 -2.89 -10.36
N ASP A 193 -4.92 -4.20 -10.19
CA ASP A 193 -5.81 -5.20 -10.81
C ASP A 193 -7.26 -5.01 -10.37
N THR A 194 -7.47 -4.76 -9.07
CA THR A 194 -8.77 -4.40 -8.53
C THR A 194 -9.35 -3.16 -9.24
N ALA A 195 -8.53 -2.14 -9.51
CA ALA A 195 -9.00 -0.95 -10.22
C ALA A 195 -9.46 -1.25 -11.66
N VAL A 196 -8.72 -2.09 -12.37
CA VAL A 196 -9.06 -2.53 -13.72
C VAL A 196 -10.35 -3.35 -13.72
N GLU A 197 -10.49 -4.32 -12.81
CA GLU A 197 -11.70 -5.13 -12.64
C GLU A 197 -12.94 -4.26 -12.35
N HIS A 198 -12.74 -3.16 -11.62
CA HIS A 198 -13.77 -2.19 -11.29
C HIS A 198 -13.93 -1.07 -12.33
N ASN A 199 -13.50 -1.33 -13.57
CA ASN A 199 -13.75 -0.53 -14.76
C ASN A 199 -13.00 0.81 -14.80
N SER A 200 -11.80 0.90 -14.22
CA SER A 200 -10.95 2.10 -14.34
C SER A 200 -10.80 2.58 -15.78
N GLN A 201 -10.57 1.66 -16.73
CA GLN A 201 -10.38 1.95 -18.15
C GLN A 201 -11.62 2.52 -18.86
N ARG A 202 -12.78 2.51 -18.21
CA ARG A 202 -14.02 3.14 -18.71
C ARG A 202 -14.21 4.58 -18.25
N ALA A 203 -13.25 5.14 -17.49
CA ALA A 203 -13.29 6.53 -17.07
C ALA A 203 -13.33 7.48 -18.29
N PRO A 204 -14.14 8.55 -18.25
CA PRO A 204 -14.09 9.60 -19.26
C PRO A 204 -12.67 10.17 -19.38
N ALA A 205 -12.13 10.19 -20.60
CA ALA A 205 -10.75 10.62 -20.87
C ALA A 205 -9.68 9.90 -20.01
N HIS A 206 -9.87 8.59 -19.75
CA HIS A 206 -8.96 7.74 -18.94
C HIS A 206 -7.48 8.03 -19.19
N ALA A 207 -6.99 7.92 -20.42
CA ALA A 207 -5.58 8.12 -20.74
C ALA A 207 -5.05 9.50 -20.31
N PHE A 208 -5.86 10.55 -20.44
CA PHE A 208 -5.50 11.89 -19.98
C PHE A 208 -5.44 11.96 -18.46
N LEU A 209 -6.47 11.45 -17.77
CA LEU A 209 -6.50 11.41 -16.31
C LEU A 209 -5.30 10.63 -15.75
N SER A 210 -5.03 9.45 -16.28
CA SER A 210 -3.90 8.61 -15.87
C SER A 210 -2.56 9.29 -16.11
N SER A 211 -2.41 10.02 -17.22
CA SER A 211 -1.19 10.79 -17.50
C SER A 211 -0.97 11.92 -16.51
N VAL A 212 -2.02 12.67 -16.17
CA VAL A 212 -1.95 13.78 -15.21
C VAL A 212 -1.63 13.25 -13.80
N VAL A 213 -2.33 12.22 -13.36
CA VAL A 213 -2.12 11.60 -12.04
C VAL A 213 -0.71 11.00 -11.96
N GLY A 214 -0.32 10.22 -12.97
CA GLY A 214 1.02 9.60 -13.01
C GLY A 214 2.15 10.63 -13.01
N LEU A 215 2.01 11.72 -13.77
CA LEU A 215 2.99 12.82 -13.73
C LEU A 215 3.04 13.48 -12.34
N GLY A 216 1.88 13.72 -11.73
CA GLY A 216 1.78 14.24 -10.36
C GLY A 216 2.51 13.37 -9.34
N CYS A 217 2.32 12.04 -9.40
CA CYS A 217 3.04 11.10 -8.55
C CYS A 217 4.55 11.14 -8.78
N LYS A 218 5.01 11.16 -10.03
CA LYS A 218 6.45 11.22 -10.36
C LYS A 218 7.10 12.52 -9.84
N VAL A 219 6.40 13.65 -9.94
CA VAL A 219 6.85 14.92 -9.37
C VAL A 219 6.89 14.85 -7.83
N ALA A 220 5.84 14.33 -7.20
CA ALA A 220 5.78 14.18 -5.75
C ALA A 220 6.92 13.32 -5.21
N ILE A 221 7.20 12.17 -5.85
CA ILE A 221 8.33 11.30 -5.54
C ILE A 221 9.65 12.08 -5.57
N GLU A 222 9.91 12.83 -6.66
CA GLU A 222 11.17 13.56 -6.80
C GLU A 222 11.35 14.69 -5.78
N LEU A 223 10.25 15.35 -5.38
CA LEU A 223 10.27 16.34 -4.32
C LEU A 223 10.53 15.69 -2.95
N CYS A 224 9.81 14.62 -2.62
CA CYS A 224 9.94 13.90 -1.36
C CYS A 224 11.34 13.26 -1.18
N LYS A 225 12.07 12.93 -2.25
CA LYS A 225 13.47 12.49 -2.13
C LYS A 225 14.38 13.55 -1.48
N ARG A 226 14.07 14.84 -1.66
CA ARG A 226 14.97 15.97 -1.36
C ARG A 226 14.76 16.61 0.01
N VAL A 227 13.52 16.62 0.51
CA VAL A 227 13.10 17.39 1.70
C VAL A 227 12.29 16.57 2.68
#